data_AF-A3ZMB6-F1
#
_entry.id   AF-A3ZMB6-F1
#
_cell.length_a   1.000
_cell.length_b   1.000
_cell.length_c   1.000
_cell.angle_alpha   90.00
_cell.angle_beta   90.00
_cell.angle_gamma   90.00
#
_symmetry.space_group_name_H-M   'P 1'
#
loop_
_entity.id
_entity.type
_entity.pdbx_description
1 polymer ?
#
loop_
_entity_poly.entity_id
_entity_poly.type
_entity_poly.pdbx_seq_one_letter_code
_entity_poly.pdbx_strand_id
1 'polypeptide(L)'
;MSICAALKLSAAELPSSLPAPPGQARLVFSEDWQAGAIDPMKWYVLRKKWGNGNHGVVPENVAIEQDLIDGEQKNVLVCTAHGDQYAGDVIGMWGRKDRVGGVIVSKPFFASGRIEIVAKVGDDKPHDGGPKNPREPRGAIPAMWTYGYRWVHASDEPLAEFQPDKPMYNPHMKAYGLGANEYWSELDFPEFGKGGDFSQAMYNTFCQNRHEPLLFDVSHVIDGKYHTYVTEWRTKLQELPSVTDKMVAEQDGFFWIQDKSIPFDDYLGNPLKRLGPDRYALYTGDYAVHYLDGQKIAENHRFVPAMAAQLNLGVWLPDWAGPAPWKTAAIKFASVKVWQYDDPGDVRGVIVDDLKNNMDEQGREIR
;
A
#
# COMPACT_ATOMS: atom_id res chain seq x y z
N MET A 1 6.52 48.06 -22.01
CA MET A 1 5.80 47.48 -20.86
C MET A 1 4.69 46.59 -21.41
N SER A 2 4.79 45.28 -21.22
CA SER A 2 3.64 44.40 -21.36
C SER A 2 3.83 43.26 -20.36
N ILE A 3 3.00 43.29 -19.32
CA ILE A 3 3.00 42.30 -18.23
C ILE A 3 2.05 41.20 -18.68
N CYS A 4 2.59 40.05 -19.10
CA CYS A 4 1.81 38.82 -19.19
C CYS A 4 1.51 38.34 -17.77
N ALA A 5 0.29 38.58 -17.31
CA ALA A 5 -0.24 37.91 -16.12
C ALA A 5 -0.54 36.46 -16.49
N ALA A 6 0.32 35.54 -16.05
CA ALA A 6 0.00 34.12 -16.04
C ALA A 6 -1.13 33.89 -15.02
N LEU A 7 -2.32 33.55 -15.52
CA LEU A 7 -3.39 32.99 -14.69
C LEU A 7 -2.88 31.66 -14.12
N LYS A 8 -2.49 31.67 -12.84
CA LYS A 8 -2.41 30.44 -12.05
C LYS A 8 -3.84 29.90 -11.94
N LEU A 9 -4.16 28.82 -12.67
CA LEU A 9 -5.31 28.01 -12.29
C LEU A 9 -5.03 27.51 -10.86
N SER A 10 -5.87 27.91 -9.91
CA SER A 10 -5.89 27.23 -8.61
C SER A 10 -6.31 25.79 -8.84
N ALA A 11 -5.54 24.82 -8.34
CA ALA A 11 -6.06 23.48 -8.17
C ALA A 11 -7.38 23.59 -7.39
N ALA A 12 -8.44 22.93 -7.86
CA ALA A 12 -9.70 22.94 -7.14
C ALA A 12 -9.47 22.34 -5.75
N GLU A 13 -9.93 23.03 -4.69
CA GLU A 13 -9.83 22.51 -3.33
C GLU A 13 -10.63 21.20 -3.21
N LEU A 14 -9.99 20.15 -2.71
CA LEU A 14 -10.64 18.87 -2.45
C LEU A 14 -11.59 18.98 -1.24
N PRO A 15 -12.73 18.26 -1.24
CA PRO A 15 -13.78 18.46 -0.25
C PRO A 15 -13.34 18.07 1.17
N SER A 16 -13.73 18.87 2.16
CA SER A 16 -13.42 18.67 3.58
C SER A 16 -14.22 17.54 4.23
N SER A 17 -15.38 17.18 3.65
CA SER A 17 -16.18 16.01 4.05
C SER A 17 -16.11 14.93 2.99
N LEU A 18 -16.30 13.67 3.41
CA LEU A 18 -16.30 12.52 2.52
C LEU A 18 -17.42 12.67 1.46
N PRO A 19 -17.08 12.82 0.16
CA PRO A 19 -18.10 12.93 -0.87
C PRO A 19 -18.78 11.58 -1.12
N ALA A 20 -19.90 11.56 -1.84
CA ALA A 20 -20.38 10.31 -2.43
C ALA A 20 -19.40 9.83 -3.52
N PRO A 21 -19.24 8.50 -3.75
CA PRO A 21 -18.49 8.01 -4.89
C PRO A 21 -19.06 8.61 -6.20
N PRO A 22 -18.22 8.87 -7.23
CA PRO A 22 -18.67 9.28 -8.55
C PRO A 22 -19.73 8.35 -9.13
N GLY A 23 -20.63 8.85 -9.98
CA GLY A 23 -21.75 8.06 -10.51
C GLY A 23 -21.34 6.82 -11.32
N GLN A 24 -20.14 6.81 -11.89
CA GLN A 24 -19.57 5.66 -12.61
C GLN A 24 -18.85 4.65 -11.70
N ALA A 25 -18.67 4.95 -10.42
CA ALA A 25 -17.95 4.09 -9.49
C ALA A 25 -18.68 2.75 -9.28
N ARG A 26 -17.91 1.66 -9.26
CA ARG A 26 -18.44 0.30 -9.08
C ARG A 26 -17.91 -0.30 -7.79
N LEU A 27 -18.79 -0.78 -6.91
CA LEU A 27 -18.37 -1.61 -5.77
C LEU A 27 -17.84 -2.94 -6.32
N VAL A 28 -16.53 -3.15 -6.24
CA VAL A 28 -15.85 -4.33 -6.81
C VAL A 28 -15.39 -5.33 -5.75
N PHE A 29 -15.34 -4.91 -4.48
CA PHE A 29 -14.93 -5.75 -3.38
C PHE A 29 -15.66 -5.36 -2.10
N SER A 30 -16.09 -6.36 -1.33
CA SER A 30 -16.67 -6.19 0.00
C SER A 30 -16.31 -7.37 0.89
N GLU A 31 -15.98 -7.07 2.13
CA GLU A 31 -15.71 -8.04 3.17
C GLU A 31 -16.21 -7.52 4.52
N ASP A 32 -16.93 -8.36 5.26
CA ASP A 32 -17.48 -8.08 6.59
C ASP A 32 -17.27 -9.23 7.58
N TRP A 33 -16.54 -10.27 7.15
CA TRP A 33 -16.15 -11.44 7.93
C TRP A 33 -17.32 -12.25 8.48
N GLN A 34 -18.55 -12.01 8.01
CA GLN A 34 -19.76 -12.65 8.53
C GLN A 34 -19.69 -14.18 8.43
N ALA A 35 -18.99 -14.71 7.43
CA ALA A 35 -18.79 -16.13 7.24
C ALA A 35 -18.00 -16.81 8.38
N GLY A 36 -17.30 -16.04 9.23
CA GLY A 36 -16.50 -16.57 10.34
C GLY A 36 -15.21 -17.27 9.91
N ALA A 37 -14.84 -17.13 8.63
CA ALA A 37 -13.64 -17.73 8.04
C ALA A 37 -13.07 -16.81 6.96
N ILE A 38 -11.77 -16.90 6.74
CA ILE A 38 -11.08 -16.20 5.66
C ILE A 38 -11.38 -16.92 4.34
N ASP A 39 -11.97 -16.22 3.37
CA ASP A 39 -12.21 -16.75 2.03
C ASP A 39 -10.90 -16.75 1.21
N PRO A 40 -10.33 -17.93 0.87
CA PRO A 40 -9.08 -18.02 0.13
C PRO A 40 -9.18 -17.53 -1.32
N MET A 41 -10.40 -17.35 -1.84
CA MET A 41 -10.61 -16.75 -3.17
C MET A 41 -10.48 -15.22 -3.13
N LYS A 42 -10.68 -14.61 -1.96
CA LYS A 42 -10.55 -13.16 -1.77
C LYS A 42 -9.24 -12.76 -1.12
N TRP A 43 -8.66 -13.64 -0.29
CA TRP A 43 -7.56 -13.29 0.58
C TRP A 43 -6.50 -14.38 0.65
N TYR A 44 -5.29 -13.99 1.00
CA TYR A 44 -4.23 -14.91 1.43
C TYR A 44 -3.38 -14.27 2.52
N VAL A 45 -2.65 -15.10 3.24
CA VAL A 45 -1.79 -14.70 4.36
C VAL A 45 -0.35 -15.06 4.04
N LEU A 46 0.59 -14.27 4.55
CA LEU A 46 1.99 -14.32 4.18
C LEU A 46 2.87 -14.88 5.29
N ARG A 47 3.93 -15.58 4.87
CA ARG A 47 5.17 -15.77 5.65
C ARG A 47 6.24 -14.89 5.03
N LYS A 48 6.27 -13.63 5.46
CA LYS A 48 7.13 -12.62 4.82
C LYS A 48 7.77 -11.68 5.83
N LYS A 49 9.06 -11.42 5.65
CA LYS A 49 9.79 -10.35 6.35
C LYS A 49 10.12 -9.23 5.38
N TRP A 50 9.83 -8.01 5.80
CA TRP A 50 10.27 -6.78 5.16
C TRP A 50 11.09 -5.96 6.17
N GLY A 51 11.97 -5.11 5.67
CA GLY A 51 12.75 -4.19 6.51
C GLY A 51 13.60 -4.87 7.58
N ASN A 52 14.03 -4.09 8.56
CA ASN A 52 14.93 -4.51 9.64
C ASN A 52 14.20 -4.59 10.99
N GLY A 53 14.87 -5.16 11.99
CA GLY A 53 14.42 -5.15 13.40
C GLY A 53 13.23 -6.03 13.74
N ASN A 54 12.76 -6.88 12.82
CA ASN A 54 11.60 -7.74 13.02
C ASN A 54 11.86 -9.16 12.50
N HIS A 55 10.93 -10.07 12.77
CA HIS A 55 11.00 -11.47 12.35
C HIS A 55 9.83 -11.83 11.41
N GLY A 56 9.29 -10.84 10.71
CA GLY A 56 8.28 -11.00 9.67
C GLY A 56 6.85 -11.09 10.18
N VAL A 57 5.96 -11.45 9.27
CA VAL A 57 4.55 -11.72 9.50
C VAL A 57 4.24 -13.16 9.15
N VAL A 58 3.27 -13.75 9.84
CA VAL A 58 2.92 -15.16 9.69
C VAL A 58 1.41 -15.39 9.67
N PRO A 59 0.92 -16.46 9.01
CA PRO A 59 -0.49 -16.86 9.00
C PRO A 59 -1.09 -17.07 10.40
N GLU A 60 -0.31 -17.60 11.35
CA GLU A 60 -0.77 -17.92 12.70
C GLU A 60 -1.24 -16.69 13.50
N ASN A 61 -0.84 -15.50 13.05
CA ASN A 61 -1.21 -14.23 13.66
C ASN A 61 -2.42 -13.57 12.99
N VAL A 62 -3.14 -14.29 12.13
CA VAL A 62 -4.32 -13.79 11.43
C VAL A 62 -5.49 -14.73 11.69
N ALA A 63 -6.54 -14.21 12.32
CA ALA A 63 -7.73 -14.98 12.69
C ALA A 63 -9.02 -14.19 12.48
N ILE A 64 -10.15 -14.90 12.39
CA ILE A 64 -11.47 -14.29 12.55
C ILE A 64 -11.92 -14.54 13.99
N GLU A 65 -12.22 -13.48 14.72
CA GLU A 65 -12.70 -13.53 16.10
C GLU A 65 -13.99 -12.72 16.23
N GLN A 66 -14.66 -12.82 17.40
CA GLN A 66 -15.80 -11.97 17.71
C GLN A 66 -15.36 -10.73 18.49
N ASP A 67 -15.87 -9.56 18.12
CA ASP A 67 -15.73 -8.32 18.87
C ASP A 67 -17.04 -7.51 18.87
N LEU A 68 -17.12 -6.54 19.77
CA LEU A 68 -18.28 -5.68 19.94
C LEU A 68 -18.14 -4.42 19.09
N ILE A 69 -19.05 -4.24 18.13
CA ILE A 69 -19.12 -3.06 17.28
C ILE A 69 -20.48 -2.41 17.50
N ASP A 70 -20.49 -1.20 18.04
CA ASP A 70 -21.72 -0.46 18.37
C ASP A 70 -22.72 -1.25 19.22
N GLY A 71 -22.22 -2.12 20.10
CA GLY A 71 -23.04 -2.96 20.98
C GLY A 71 -23.50 -4.28 20.37
N GLU A 72 -23.12 -4.58 19.13
CA GLU A 72 -23.42 -5.84 18.46
C GLU A 72 -22.16 -6.73 18.34
N GLN A 73 -22.29 -8.01 18.72
CA GLN A 73 -21.22 -8.98 18.49
C GLN A 73 -21.12 -9.28 16.99
N LYS A 74 -19.95 -9.01 16.40
CA LYS A 74 -19.65 -9.24 14.99
C LYS A 74 -18.35 -9.99 14.84
N ASN A 75 -18.24 -10.76 13.77
CA ASN A 75 -16.96 -11.33 13.37
C ASN A 75 -16.07 -10.20 12.84
N VAL A 76 -14.80 -10.22 13.22
CA VAL A 76 -13.79 -9.27 12.78
C VAL A 76 -12.52 -10.02 12.44
N LEU A 77 -11.77 -9.50 11.48
CA LEU A 77 -10.40 -9.93 11.24
C LEU A 77 -9.50 -9.38 12.35
N VAL A 78 -8.74 -10.24 13.01
CA VAL A 78 -7.74 -9.89 14.01
C VAL A 78 -6.36 -10.20 13.46
N CYS A 79 -5.52 -9.16 13.37
CA CYS A 79 -4.10 -9.30 13.07
C CYS A 79 -3.30 -9.04 14.34
N THR A 80 -2.66 -10.09 14.86
CA THR A 80 -1.92 -10.08 16.12
C THR A 80 -0.44 -9.77 15.91
N ALA A 81 0.12 -8.98 16.82
CA ALA A 81 1.53 -8.68 16.93
C ALA A 81 2.11 -9.35 18.17
N HIS A 82 3.32 -9.92 18.05
CA HIS A 82 4.09 -10.48 19.15
C HIS A 82 5.24 -9.55 19.50
N GLY A 83 5.22 -8.99 20.72
CA GLY A 83 6.21 -8.05 21.20
C GLY A 83 7.46 -8.73 21.77
N ASP A 84 8.32 -7.94 22.40
CA ASP A 84 9.62 -8.35 22.96
C ASP A 84 9.49 -9.40 24.07
N GLN A 85 8.32 -9.51 24.71
CA GLN A 85 8.07 -10.40 25.84
C GLN A 85 7.29 -11.66 25.45
N TYR A 86 6.97 -11.83 24.16
CA TYR A 86 6.24 -13.00 23.69
C TYR A 86 7.08 -14.28 23.88
N ALA A 87 6.48 -15.29 24.51
CA ALA A 87 7.11 -16.56 24.82
C ALA A 87 6.31 -17.78 24.31
N GLY A 88 5.25 -17.55 23.54
CA GLY A 88 4.42 -18.61 22.95
C GLY A 88 5.11 -19.31 21.77
N ASP A 89 4.35 -20.06 20.98
CA ASP A 89 4.92 -21.01 20.01
C ASP A 89 4.95 -20.51 18.56
N VAL A 90 4.41 -19.33 18.28
CA VAL A 90 4.47 -18.75 16.94
C VAL A 90 5.90 -18.34 16.59
N ILE A 91 6.36 -18.81 15.43
CA ILE A 91 7.73 -18.64 14.95
C ILE A 91 7.73 -17.79 13.68
N GLY A 92 8.51 -16.71 13.70
CA GLY A 92 8.89 -15.93 12.53
C GLY A 92 10.28 -16.30 12.02
N MET A 93 10.85 -15.41 11.22
CA MET A 93 12.13 -15.61 10.56
C MET A 93 13.26 -15.92 11.56
N TRP A 94 14.14 -16.84 11.16
CA TRP A 94 15.28 -17.33 11.93
C TRP A 94 14.92 -18.07 13.23
N GLY A 95 13.71 -18.64 13.30
CA GLY A 95 13.26 -19.36 14.49
C GLY A 95 12.90 -18.44 15.66
N ARG A 96 12.73 -17.13 15.41
CA ARG A 96 12.47 -16.11 16.43
C ARG A 96 10.98 -15.99 16.71
N LYS A 97 10.62 -15.65 17.95
CA LYS A 97 9.24 -15.62 18.44
C LYS A 97 8.75 -14.19 18.71
N ASP A 98 9.67 -13.29 19.03
CA ASP A 98 9.47 -11.87 19.21
C ASP A 98 9.33 -11.15 17.86
N ARG A 99 8.70 -9.97 17.83
CA ARG A 99 8.60 -9.11 16.64
C ARG A 99 8.02 -9.83 15.41
N VAL A 100 7.01 -10.66 15.63
CA VAL A 100 6.26 -11.37 14.59
C VAL A 100 4.87 -10.77 14.48
N GLY A 101 4.50 -10.30 13.29
CA GLY A 101 3.20 -9.68 13.00
C GLY A 101 2.23 -10.61 12.29
N GLY A 102 1.09 -10.07 11.86
CA GLY A 102 0.06 -10.74 11.09
C GLY A 102 -0.46 -9.79 10.01
N VAL A 103 -0.46 -10.24 8.75
CA VAL A 103 -0.93 -9.46 7.60
C VAL A 103 -1.72 -10.38 6.66
N ILE A 104 -2.87 -9.90 6.22
CA ILE A 104 -3.66 -10.50 5.15
C ILE A 104 -3.60 -9.62 3.91
N VAL A 105 -3.66 -10.24 2.74
CA VAL A 105 -3.54 -9.60 1.44
C VAL A 105 -4.67 -10.01 0.52
N SER A 106 -5.28 -9.06 -0.17
CA SER A 106 -6.37 -9.33 -1.11
C SER A 106 -5.83 -10.04 -2.35
N LYS A 107 -6.55 -11.03 -2.88
CA LYS A 107 -6.27 -11.62 -4.19
C LYS A 107 -6.47 -10.62 -5.33
N PRO A 108 -7.57 -9.83 -5.37
CA PRO A 108 -7.75 -8.85 -6.43
C PRO A 108 -6.76 -7.69 -6.31
N PHE A 109 -6.38 -7.15 -7.46
CA PHE A 109 -5.61 -5.91 -7.59
C PHE A 109 -6.57 -4.75 -7.87
N PHE A 110 -6.39 -3.63 -7.16
CA PHE A 110 -7.20 -2.43 -7.29
C PHE A 110 -6.36 -1.28 -7.84
N ALA A 111 -6.92 -0.51 -8.78
CA ALA A 111 -6.34 0.78 -9.21
C ALA A 111 -7.17 1.96 -8.63
N SER A 112 -7.24 3.12 -9.29
CA SER A 112 -7.94 4.32 -8.78
C SER A 112 -9.36 4.06 -8.28
N GLY A 113 -9.69 4.62 -7.14
CA GLY A 113 -10.95 4.31 -6.49
C GLY A 113 -11.03 4.81 -5.09
N ARG A 114 -12.03 4.28 -4.37
CA ARG A 114 -12.21 4.48 -2.94
C ARG A 114 -12.02 3.17 -2.21
N ILE A 115 -11.25 3.20 -1.14
CA ILE A 115 -11.11 2.11 -0.18
C ILE A 115 -11.68 2.63 1.14
N GLU A 116 -12.68 1.94 1.67
CA GLU A 116 -13.29 2.21 2.97
C GLU A 116 -13.04 1.01 3.88
N ILE A 117 -12.44 1.25 5.04
CA ILE A 117 -12.09 0.23 6.02
C ILE A 117 -12.62 0.67 7.36
N VAL A 118 -13.33 -0.21 8.06
CA VAL A 118 -13.68 0.00 9.47
C VAL A 118 -12.71 -0.80 10.31
N ALA A 119 -11.91 -0.13 11.14
CA ALA A 119 -10.84 -0.77 11.92
C ALA A 119 -10.72 -0.17 13.32
N LYS A 120 -10.08 -0.94 14.21
CA LYS A 120 -9.77 -0.58 15.59
C LYS A 120 -8.28 -0.81 15.84
N VAL A 121 -7.57 0.27 16.22
CA VAL A 121 -6.16 0.22 16.62
C VAL A 121 -6.04 -0.03 18.12
N GLY A 122 -5.32 -1.08 18.50
CA GLY A 122 -5.17 -1.44 19.91
C GLY A 122 -6.51 -1.84 20.55
N ASP A 123 -6.65 -1.56 21.84
CA ASP A 123 -7.86 -1.83 22.61
C ASP A 123 -8.18 -0.71 23.61
N ASP A 124 -9.44 -0.62 24.05
CA ASP A 124 -9.88 0.36 25.06
C ASP A 124 -9.65 -0.14 26.50
N LYS A 125 -9.34 -1.43 26.65
CA LYS A 125 -9.10 -2.11 27.92
C LYS A 125 -7.75 -2.82 27.94
N PRO A 126 -7.06 -2.83 29.09
CA PRO A 126 -5.84 -3.61 29.24
C PRO A 126 -6.13 -5.11 29.29
N HIS A 127 -5.16 -5.91 28.87
CA HIS A 127 -5.13 -7.37 29.04
C HIS A 127 -3.78 -7.84 29.57
N ASP A 128 -3.72 -9.07 30.09
CA ASP A 128 -2.45 -9.63 30.58
C ASP A 128 -1.42 -9.75 29.45
N GLY A 129 -0.23 -9.20 29.69
CA GLY A 129 0.83 -9.11 28.68
C GLY A 129 0.56 -8.10 27.56
N GLY A 130 -0.45 -7.24 27.67
CA GLY A 130 -0.70 -6.16 26.71
C GLY A 130 0.22 -4.94 26.88
N PRO A 131 0.13 -3.96 25.95
CA PRO A 131 0.84 -2.69 26.08
C PRO A 131 0.42 -1.91 27.34
N LYS A 132 1.32 -1.06 27.85
CA LYS A 132 1.04 -0.20 29.02
C LYS A 132 -0.18 0.70 28.80
N ASN A 133 -0.29 1.29 27.60
CA ASN A 133 -1.51 1.94 27.14
C ASN A 133 -2.13 1.03 26.07
N PRO A 134 -3.27 0.37 26.33
CA PRO A 134 -3.85 -0.59 25.39
C PRO A 134 -4.23 0.04 24.03
N ARG A 135 -4.47 1.35 24.01
CA ARG A 135 -4.80 2.11 22.78
C ARG A 135 -3.61 2.35 21.87
N GLU A 136 -2.40 2.31 22.44
CA GLU A 136 -1.16 2.62 21.75
C GLU A 136 -0.23 1.40 21.82
N PRO A 137 -0.33 0.46 20.87
CA PRO A 137 0.56 -0.69 20.80
C PRO A 137 1.98 -0.29 20.33
N ARG A 138 2.66 0.56 21.12
CA ARG A 138 4.00 1.09 20.85
C ARG A 138 5.00 -0.03 20.57
N GLY A 139 5.82 0.13 19.53
CA GLY A 139 6.72 -0.90 19.03
C GLY A 139 6.13 -1.78 17.92
N ALA A 140 4.88 -1.53 17.53
CA ALA A 140 4.24 -2.13 16.37
C ALA A 140 3.64 -1.05 15.46
N ILE A 141 3.45 -1.42 14.19
CA ILE A 141 2.90 -0.61 13.11
C ILE A 141 1.64 -1.30 12.61
N PRO A 142 0.47 -1.00 13.19
CA PRO A 142 -0.82 -1.24 12.55
C PRO A 142 -0.87 -0.49 11.23
N ALA A 143 -1.30 -1.15 10.16
CA ALA A 143 -1.19 -0.62 8.81
C ALA A 143 -2.33 -1.07 7.90
N MET A 144 -2.72 -0.16 7.01
CA MET A 144 -3.60 -0.35 5.86
C MET A 144 -2.92 0.23 4.64
N TRP A 145 -2.70 -0.58 3.60
CA TRP A 145 -1.98 -0.11 2.42
C TRP A 145 -2.31 -0.93 1.18
N THR A 146 -2.09 -0.36 0.01
CA THR A 146 -2.03 -1.15 -1.23
C THR A 146 -0.58 -1.41 -1.57
N TYR A 147 -0.24 -2.62 -2.00
CA TYR A 147 1.11 -2.98 -2.44
C TYR A 147 1.08 -3.85 -3.69
N GLY A 148 1.87 -3.46 -4.68
CA GLY A 148 2.11 -4.21 -5.91
C GLY A 148 3.60 -4.23 -6.22
N TYR A 149 4.12 -5.42 -6.51
CA TYR A 149 5.54 -5.64 -6.79
C TYR A 149 5.74 -6.53 -8.03
N ARG A 150 6.65 -6.12 -8.92
CA ARG A 150 7.13 -6.99 -10.00
C ARG A 150 8.64 -6.82 -10.19
N TRP A 151 9.35 -7.93 -10.10
CA TRP A 151 10.75 -8.03 -10.46
C TRP A 151 10.90 -8.27 -11.96
N VAL A 152 11.67 -7.42 -12.63
CA VAL A 152 12.01 -7.60 -14.05
C VAL A 152 13.51 -7.81 -14.17
N HIS A 153 13.91 -8.98 -14.66
CA HIS A 153 15.30 -9.36 -14.82
C HIS A 153 15.73 -9.33 -16.30
N ALA A 154 16.73 -8.51 -16.62
CA ALA A 154 17.37 -8.48 -17.93
C ALA A 154 18.76 -9.12 -17.94
N SER A 155 19.56 -8.96 -16.88
CA SER A 155 20.94 -9.45 -16.80
C SER A 155 21.45 -9.47 -15.36
N ASP A 156 22.31 -10.44 -15.04
CA ASP A 156 23.03 -10.50 -13.76
C ASP A 156 24.08 -9.38 -13.64
N GLU A 157 24.41 -8.72 -14.75
CA GLU A 157 25.30 -7.56 -14.81
C GLU A 157 24.53 -6.27 -15.15
N PRO A 158 24.93 -5.10 -14.65
CA PRO A 158 24.27 -3.83 -14.94
C PRO A 158 24.32 -3.49 -16.43
N LEU A 159 23.16 -3.17 -17.01
CA LEU A 159 23.05 -2.72 -18.40
C LEU A 159 22.95 -1.18 -18.44
N ALA A 160 23.62 -0.56 -19.41
CA ALA A 160 23.53 0.89 -19.63
C ALA A 160 22.49 1.26 -20.68
N GLU A 161 22.08 0.30 -21.51
CA GLU A 161 21.17 0.48 -22.64
C GLU A 161 19.86 -0.25 -22.39
N PHE A 162 18.78 0.29 -22.94
CA PHE A 162 17.51 -0.41 -23.05
C PHE A 162 17.66 -1.71 -23.85
N GLN A 163 16.86 -2.72 -23.51
CA GLN A 163 16.86 -4.01 -24.18
C GLN A 163 15.53 -4.17 -24.93
N PRO A 164 15.49 -4.06 -26.28
CA PRO A 164 14.25 -4.10 -27.04
C PRO A 164 13.43 -5.39 -26.88
N ASP A 165 14.09 -6.50 -26.58
CA ASP A 165 13.49 -7.80 -26.28
C ASP A 165 12.99 -7.92 -24.82
N LYS A 166 13.32 -6.93 -23.97
CA LYS A 166 12.85 -6.81 -22.59
C LYS A 166 12.33 -5.39 -22.29
N PRO A 167 11.23 -4.94 -22.92
CA PRO A 167 10.77 -3.55 -22.83
C PRO A 167 10.49 -2.99 -21.43
N MET A 168 10.21 -3.86 -20.47
CA MET A 168 10.04 -3.47 -19.06
C MET A 168 11.38 -3.24 -18.33
N TYR A 169 12.52 -3.51 -18.95
CA TYR A 169 13.81 -3.14 -18.37
C TYR A 169 14.12 -1.68 -18.68
N ASN A 170 14.30 -0.87 -17.63
CA ASN A 170 14.69 0.52 -17.73
C ASN A 170 16.05 0.76 -17.06
N PRO A 171 17.08 1.23 -17.79
CA PRO A 171 18.41 1.44 -17.22
C PRO A 171 18.48 2.58 -16.18
N HIS A 172 17.42 3.37 -15.99
CA HIS A 172 17.33 4.42 -14.96
C HIS A 172 16.68 3.95 -13.65
N MET A 173 16.15 2.71 -13.62
CA MET A 173 15.50 2.11 -12.46
C MET A 173 16.30 0.94 -11.85
N LYS A 174 17.63 0.93 -12.02
CA LYS A 174 18.47 -0.22 -11.64
C LYS A 174 18.25 -0.64 -10.19
N ALA A 175 17.95 -1.92 -10.00
CA ALA A 175 17.85 -2.54 -8.69
C ALA A 175 19.14 -3.29 -8.36
N TYR A 176 19.70 -3.05 -7.17
CA TYR A 176 20.81 -3.81 -6.56
C TYR A 176 22.06 -4.00 -7.44
N GLY A 177 22.37 -3.06 -8.33
CA GLY A 177 23.54 -3.15 -9.21
C GLY A 177 23.41 -4.17 -10.34
N LEU A 178 22.21 -4.73 -10.56
CA LEU A 178 21.92 -5.70 -11.61
C LEU A 178 21.33 -5.00 -12.85
N GLY A 179 21.27 -5.74 -13.95
CA GLY A 179 20.38 -5.42 -15.08
C GLY A 179 18.94 -5.81 -14.73
N ALA A 180 18.39 -5.25 -13.66
CA ALA A 180 17.04 -5.54 -13.19
C ALA A 180 16.32 -4.28 -12.72
N ASN A 181 14.99 -4.36 -12.65
CA ASN A 181 14.12 -3.32 -12.12
C ASN A 181 13.12 -3.88 -11.12
N GLU A 182 12.76 -3.03 -10.17
CA GLU A 182 11.64 -3.24 -9.26
C GLU A 182 10.52 -2.29 -9.66
N TYR A 183 9.45 -2.88 -10.19
CA TYR A 183 8.19 -2.16 -10.29
C TYR A 183 7.49 -2.20 -8.94
N TRP A 184 7.15 -1.03 -8.43
CA TRP A 184 6.61 -0.80 -7.11
C TRP A 184 5.44 0.17 -7.20
N SER A 185 4.29 -0.28 -6.73
CA SER A 185 3.07 0.52 -6.63
C SER A 185 2.54 0.41 -5.21
N GLU A 186 2.59 1.50 -4.45
CA GLU A 186 2.13 1.47 -3.06
C GLU A 186 1.52 2.79 -2.60
N LEU A 187 0.51 2.66 -1.74
CA LEU A 187 -0.17 3.74 -1.06
C LEU A 187 -0.41 3.26 0.37
N ASP A 188 0.15 3.95 1.36
CA ASP A 188 -0.05 3.69 2.78
C ASP A 188 -1.13 4.64 3.32
N PHE A 189 -2.17 4.12 3.98
CA PHE A 189 -3.33 4.92 4.38
C PHE A 189 -4.15 4.38 5.57
N PRO A 190 -3.61 4.34 6.79
CA PRO A 190 -2.26 4.75 7.18
C PRO A 190 -1.37 3.63 7.75
N GLU A 191 -0.11 3.98 8.03
CA GLU A 191 0.77 3.30 8.99
C GLU A 191 0.90 4.09 10.30
N PHE A 192 0.54 3.48 11.44
CA PHE A 192 0.59 4.13 12.77
C PHE A 192 1.87 3.80 13.54
N GLY A 193 2.25 4.63 14.52
CA GLY A 193 3.19 4.20 15.56
C GLY A 193 4.67 4.41 15.24
N LYS A 194 5.00 5.25 14.26
CA LYS A 194 6.39 5.59 13.92
C LYS A 194 7.10 6.17 15.15
N GLY A 195 8.23 5.56 15.55
CA GLY A 195 8.96 5.95 16.76
C GLY A 195 8.16 5.76 18.07
N GLY A 196 7.07 4.99 18.04
CA GLY A 196 6.14 4.83 19.15
C GLY A 196 5.15 5.99 19.33
N ASP A 197 5.06 6.91 18.36
CA ASP A 197 4.06 7.98 18.35
C ASP A 197 2.83 7.55 17.56
N PHE A 198 1.68 7.52 18.25
CA PHE A 198 0.38 7.21 17.66
C PHE A 198 -0.47 8.46 17.42
N SER A 199 -0.05 9.64 17.90
CA SER A 199 -0.79 10.88 17.65
C SER A 199 -0.78 11.28 16.17
N GLN A 200 0.23 10.82 15.43
CA GLN A 200 0.34 10.97 13.99
C GLN A 200 0.43 9.61 13.30
N ALA A 201 -0.04 9.54 12.07
CA ALA A 201 0.15 8.38 11.21
C ALA A 201 0.75 8.78 9.86
N MET A 202 1.47 7.84 9.27
CA MET A 202 2.13 8.01 7.99
C MET A 202 1.17 7.67 6.84
N TYR A 203 1.10 8.58 5.88
CA TYR A 203 0.41 8.43 4.61
C TYR A 203 1.44 8.61 3.50
N ASN A 204 1.82 7.50 2.89
CA ASN A 204 2.96 7.44 2.00
C ASN A 204 2.51 6.99 0.62
N THR A 205 3.23 7.47 -0.38
CA THR A 205 2.98 7.19 -1.78
C THR A 205 4.27 6.68 -2.38
N PHE A 206 4.23 5.54 -3.08
CA PHE A 206 5.35 5.01 -3.81
C PHE A 206 4.97 4.84 -5.28
N CYS A 207 5.75 5.49 -6.14
CA CYS A 207 5.73 5.28 -7.57
C CYS A 207 7.12 4.82 -7.98
N GLN A 208 7.27 3.51 -8.16
CA GLN A 208 8.53 2.86 -8.49
C GLN A 208 9.62 3.17 -7.44
N ASN A 209 10.71 3.84 -7.83
CA ASN A 209 11.84 4.17 -6.96
C ASN A 209 11.75 5.56 -6.31
N ARG A 210 10.56 6.17 -6.31
CA ARG A 210 10.27 7.45 -5.67
C ARG A 210 9.16 7.27 -4.64
N HIS A 211 9.26 8.01 -3.54
CA HIS A 211 8.24 8.02 -2.51
C HIS A 211 8.16 9.35 -1.77
N GLU A 212 7.01 9.61 -1.15
CA GLU A 212 6.79 10.77 -0.29
C GLU A 212 6.02 10.36 0.96
N PRO A 213 6.70 10.28 2.12
CA PRO A 213 6.04 10.02 3.39
C PRO A 213 5.56 11.33 4.01
N LEU A 214 4.26 11.42 4.30
CA LEU A 214 3.66 12.53 5.03
C LEU A 214 3.10 12.03 6.37
N LEU A 215 3.16 12.87 7.40
CA LEU A 215 2.63 12.59 8.74
C LEU A 215 1.46 13.53 9.02
N PHE A 216 0.33 12.96 9.43
CA PHE A 216 -0.89 13.71 9.73
C PHE A 216 -1.43 13.34 11.11
N ASP A 217 -2.10 14.28 11.78
CA ASP A 217 -2.74 14.03 13.08
C ASP A 217 -3.87 13.01 12.94
N VAL A 218 -3.85 11.99 13.78
CA VAL A 218 -4.88 10.95 13.88
C VAL A 218 -5.28 10.72 15.33
N SER A 219 -4.92 11.63 16.23
CA SER A 219 -5.02 11.43 17.68
C SER A 219 -6.43 11.08 18.15
N HIS A 220 -7.44 11.59 17.45
CA HIS A 220 -8.86 11.37 17.75
C HIS A 220 -9.36 9.93 17.47
N VAL A 221 -8.65 9.14 16.66
CA VAL A 221 -9.01 7.73 16.39
C VAL A 221 -8.16 6.72 17.18
N ILE A 222 -7.26 7.20 18.05
CA ILE A 222 -6.45 6.36 18.94
C ILE A 222 -7.14 6.28 20.32
N ASP A 223 -8.41 5.89 20.31
CA ASP A 223 -9.23 5.78 21.52
C ASP A 223 -9.55 4.32 21.91
N GLY A 224 -9.13 3.35 21.08
CA GLY A 224 -9.38 1.92 21.26
C GLY A 224 -10.75 1.46 20.72
N LYS A 225 -11.40 2.24 19.86
CA LYS A 225 -12.69 1.89 19.22
C LYS A 225 -12.54 1.71 17.71
N TYR A 226 -13.65 1.30 17.09
CA TYR A 226 -13.75 1.20 15.64
C TYR A 226 -14.00 2.58 15.03
N HIS A 227 -13.23 2.90 14.00
CA HIS A 227 -13.33 4.11 13.20
C HIS A 227 -13.38 3.76 11.72
N THR A 228 -13.87 4.69 10.91
CA THR A 228 -13.92 4.54 9.45
C THR A 228 -12.75 5.27 8.80
N TYR A 229 -11.91 4.52 8.12
CA TYR A 229 -10.76 4.98 7.34
C TYR A 229 -11.12 4.95 5.87
N VAL A 230 -11.06 6.10 5.19
CA VAL A 230 -11.35 6.17 3.75
C VAL A 230 -10.20 6.81 3.01
N THR A 231 -9.80 6.19 1.91
CA THR A 231 -8.87 6.78 0.94
C THR A 231 -9.49 6.80 -0.43
N GLU A 232 -9.51 7.97 -1.07
CA GLU A 232 -9.78 8.10 -2.50
C GLU A 232 -8.50 8.40 -3.25
N TRP A 233 -8.18 7.56 -4.23
CA TRP A 233 -7.01 7.68 -5.08
C TRP A 233 -7.44 7.85 -6.53
N ARG A 234 -6.90 8.86 -7.21
CA ARG A 234 -7.21 9.21 -8.61
C ARG A 234 -5.98 9.08 -9.49
N THR A 235 -6.21 8.72 -10.75
CA THR A 235 -5.19 8.65 -11.79
C THR A 235 -5.62 9.44 -13.02
N LYS A 236 -4.66 9.80 -13.88
CA LYS A 236 -4.94 10.52 -15.13
C LYS A 236 -3.97 10.10 -16.24
N LEU A 237 -4.34 10.50 -17.46
CA LEU A 237 -3.42 10.48 -18.59
C LEU A 237 -2.75 11.85 -18.72
N GLN A 238 -1.44 11.85 -18.85
CA GLN A 238 -0.65 13.06 -19.13
C GLN A 238 0.00 12.91 -20.51
N GLU A 239 -0.43 13.69 -21.50
CA GLU A 239 0.20 13.67 -22.83
C GLU A 239 1.70 13.97 -22.73
N LEU A 240 2.50 13.25 -23.50
CA LEU A 240 3.93 13.48 -23.68
C LEU A 240 4.19 13.87 -25.15
N PRO A 241 4.06 15.17 -25.52
CA PRO A 241 4.06 15.59 -26.92
C PRO A 241 5.36 15.32 -27.69
N SER A 242 6.48 15.12 -26.97
CA SER A 242 7.78 14.81 -27.56
C SER A 242 7.99 13.33 -27.86
N VAL A 243 7.14 12.43 -27.33
CA VAL A 243 7.31 10.98 -27.47
C VAL A 243 6.65 10.50 -28.76
N THR A 244 7.41 9.78 -29.56
CA THR A 244 7.04 9.28 -30.90
C THR A 244 7.15 7.77 -30.98
N ASP A 245 6.63 7.16 -32.05
CA ASP A 245 6.59 5.70 -32.20
C ASP A 245 8.00 5.06 -32.17
N LYS A 246 9.03 5.80 -32.61
CA LYS A 246 10.43 5.33 -32.58
C LYS A 246 11.06 5.30 -31.17
N MET A 247 10.46 6.01 -30.21
CA MET A 247 11.02 6.23 -28.87
C MET A 247 10.52 5.22 -27.84
N VAL A 248 9.62 4.33 -28.24
CA VAL A 248 8.96 3.37 -27.35
C VAL A 248 9.06 1.95 -27.90
N ALA A 249 8.98 0.98 -26.99
CA ALA A 249 8.77 -0.42 -27.32
C ALA A 249 7.46 -0.90 -26.70
N GLU A 250 6.70 -1.72 -27.44
CA GLU A 250 5.44 -2.28 -26.97
C GLU A 250 5.66 -3.61 -26.25
N GLN A 251 4.99 -3.80 -25.11
CA GLN A 251 4.87 -5.08 -24.45
C GLN A 251 3.55 -5.15 -23.68
N ASP A 252 2.83 -6.26 -23.82
CA ASP A 252 1.59 -6.57 -23.08
C ASP A 252 0.51 -5.48 -23.19
N GLY A 253 0.42 -4.81 -24.36
CA GLY A 253 -0.54 -3.73 -24.62
C GLY A 253 -0.15 -2.36 -24.03
N PHE A 254 1.05 -2.25 -23.47
CA PHE A 254 1.63 -1.01 -22.95
C PHE A 254 2.87 -0.61 -23.75
N PHE A 255 3.20 0.68 -23.70
CA PHE A 255 4.38 1.22 -24.38
C PHE A 255 5.40 1.73 -23.35
N TRP A 256 6.67 1.40 -23.55
CA TRP A 256 7.75 1.68 -22.62
C TRP A 256 8.80 2.56 -23.30
N ILE A 257 9.21 3.64 -22.63
CA ILE A 257 10.22 4.55 -23.17
C ILE A 257 11.58 3.85 -23.23
N GLN A 258 12.14 3.77 -24.43
CA GLN A 258 13.49 3.26 -24.70
C GLN A 258 14.49 4.36 -25.04
N ASP A 259 14.00 5.53 -25.43
CA ASP A 259 14.84 6.64 -25.85
C ASP A 259 15.39 7.43 -24.65
N LYS A 260 16.72 7.46 -24.52
CA LYS A 260 17.44 8.14 -23.43
C LYS A 260 17.32 9.66 -23.43
N SER A 261 16.85 10.25 -24.53
CA SER A 261 16.62 11.70 -24.60
C SER A 261 15.43 12.15 -23.75
N ILE A 262 14.55 11.23 -23.33
CA ILE A 262 13.44 11.52 -22.44
C ILE A 262 13.90 11.37 -20.99
N PRO A 263 13.88 12.46 -20.18
CA PRO A 263 14.27 12.40 -18.78
C PRO A 263 13.43 11.40 -17.98
N PHE A 264 14.09 10.58 -17.15
CA PHE A 264 13.39 9.59 -16.32
C PHE A 264 12.36 10.23 -15.38
N ASP A 265 12.66 11.42 -14.84
CA ASP A 265 11.74 12.12 -13.92
C ASP A 265 10.43 12.55 -14.59
N ASP A 266 10.33 12.54 -15.93
CA ASP A 266 9.12 12.89 -16.66
C ASP A 266 8.10 11.73 -16.72
N TYR A 267 8.52 10.48 -16.49
CA TYR A 267 7.65 9.30 -16.58
C TYR A 267 7.80 8.30 -15.43
N LEU A 268 8.88 8.38 -14.65
CA LEU A 268 9.15 7.57 -13.46
C LEU A 268 8.99 6.07 -13.69
N GLY A 269 9.25 5.59 -14.91
CA GLY A 269 9.11 4.17 -15.25
C GLY A 269 7.69 3.71 -15.52
N ASN A 270 6.67 4.56 -15.43
CA ASN A 270 5.31 4.16 -15.76
C ASN A 270 5.14 3.91 -17.27
N PRO A 271 4.24 2.99 -17.66
CA PRO A 271 3.95 2.73 -19.06
C PRO A 271 3.20 3.91 -19.69
N LEU A 272 3.16 3.89 -21.02
CA LEU A 272 2.43 4.84 -21.83
C LEU A 272 1.24 4.17 -22.54
N LYS A 273 0.21 4.98 -22.79
CA LYS A 273 -0.91 4.73 -23.69
C LYS A 273 -0.63 5.36 -25.04
N ARG A 274 -0.79 4.61 -26.13
CA ARG A 274 -0.80 5.20 -27.48
C ARG A 274 -2.15 5.86 -27.75
N LEU A 275 -2.13 7.14 -28.12
CA LEU A 275 -3.31 7.92 -28.49
C LEU A 275 -3.52 8.00 -30.01
N GLY A 276 -2.46 7.74 -30.77
CA GLY A 276 -2.41 7.75 -32.22
C GLY A 276 -0.97 7.63 -32.72
N PRO A 277 -0.74 7.73 -34.04
CA PRO A 277 0.63 7.80 -34.59
C PRO A 277 1.40 8.93 -33.94
N ASP A 278 2.60 8.64 -33.41
CA ASP A 278 3.49 9.60 -32.76
C ASP A 278 2.84 10.38 -31.60
N ARG A 279 1.82 9.81 -30.95
CA ARG A 279 1.11 10.44 -29.84
C ARG A 279 0.93 9.47 -28.68
N TYR A 280 1.50 9.84 -27.54
CA TYR A 280 1.49 9.03 -26.33
C TYR A 280 1.07 9.85 -25.11
N ALA A 281 0.46 9.17 -24.14
CA ALA A 281 0.22 9.71 -22.81
C ALA A 281 0.76 8.76 -21.74
N LEU A 282 1.36 9.35 -20.72
CA LEU A 282 1.78 8.68 -19.50
C LEU A 282 0.56 8.29 -18.66
N TYR A 283 0.54 7.05 -18.20
CA TYR A 283 -0.30 6.66 -17.08
C TYR A 283 0.32 7.18 -15.78
N THR A 284 -0.38 8.04 -15.04
CA THR A 284 0.17 8.66 -13.82
C THR A 284 -0.88 8.83 -12.74
N GLY A 285 -0.46 8.78 -11.48
CA GLY A 285 -1.29 9.19 -10.35
C GLY A 285 -1.55 10.70 -10.39
N ASP A 286 -2.71 11.10 -9.87
CA ASP A 286 -3.10 12.51 -9.78
C ASP A 286 -3.05 13.00 -8.33
N TYR A 287 -3.82 12.37 -7.46
CA TYR A 287 -3.82 12.64 -6.02
C TYR A 287 -4.39 11.46 -5.25
N ALA A 288 -4.10 11.41 -3.95
CA ALA A 288 -4.84 10.66 -2.95
C ALA A 288 -5.37 11.62 -1.88
N VAL A 289 -6.59 11.37 -1.39
CA VAL A 289 -7.20 12.13 -0.28
C VAL A 289 -7.75 11.14 0.75
N HIS A 290 -7.56 11.48 2.02
CA HIS A 290 -7.86 10.58 3.12
C HIS A 290 -8.84 11.21 4.11
N TYR A 291 -9.77 10.39 4.57
CA TYR A 291 -10.81 10.77 5.52
C TYR A 291 -10.82 9.82 6.70
N LEU A 292 -11.01 10.37 7.90
CA LEU A 292 -11.30 9.65 9.13
C LEU A 292 -12.69 10.05 9.61
N ASP A 293 -13.57 9.09 9.83
CA ASP A 293 -14.96 9.31 10.26
C ASP A 293 -15.70 10.37 9.41
N GLY A 294 -15.42 10.37 8.11
CA GLY A 294 -16.03 11.28 7.14
C GLY A 294 -15.39 12.68 7.06
N GLN A 295 -14.34 12.97 7.83
CA GLN A 295 -13.60 14.24 7.81
C GLN A 295 -12.26 14.10 7.11
N LYS A 296 -11.95 15.02 6.19
CA LYS A 296 -10.65 15.03 5.50
C LYS A 296 -9.53 15.33 6.49
N ILE A 297 -8.47 14.55 6.44
CA ILE A 297 -7.29 14.70 7.31
C ILE A 297 -5.98 14.87 6.54
N ALA A 298 -5.93 14.42 5.28
CA ALA A 298 -4.69 14.34 4.51
C ALA A 298 -4.93 14.35 3.00
N GLU A 299 -3.89 14.73 2.26
CA GLU A 299 -3.80 14.57 0.81
C GLU A 299 -2.34 14.32 0.39
N ASN A 300 -2.15 13.53 -0.67
CA ASN A 300 -0.87 13.30 -1.32
C ASN A 300 -1.00 13.66 -2.81
N HIS A 301 0.00 14.37 -3.35
CA HIS A 301 0.02 14.80 -4.76
C HIS A 301 1.25 14.35 -5.53
N ARG A 302 2.27 13.82 -4.85
CA ARG A 302 3.52 13.39 -5.48
C ARG A 302 3.64 11.89 -5.36
N PHE A 303 4.23 11.28 -6.39
CA PHE A 303 4.50 9.84 -6.46
C PHE A 303 3.28 8.95 -6.18
N VAL A 304 2.08 9.48 -6.41
CA VAL A 304 0.84 8.73 -6.35
C VAL A 304 0.93 7.64 -7.44
N PRO A 305 0.71 6.36 -7.10
CA PRO A 305 0.84 5.29 -8.06
C PRO A 305 -0.21 5.41 -9.18
N ALA A 306 0.01 4.67 -10.28
CA ALA A 306 -0.96 4.46 -11.34
C ALA A 306 -1.28 2.96 -11.57
N MET A 307 -0.39 2.08 -11.12
CA MET A 307 -0.52 0.64 -11.31
C MET A 307 -1.37 0.01 -10.21
N ALA A 308 -2.22 -0.92 -10.60
CA ALA A 308 -3.04 -1.67 -9.67
C ALA A 308 -2.17 -2.45 -8.66
N ALA A 309 -2.65 -2.52 -7.43
CA ALA A 309 -1.96 -3.12 -6.29
C ALA A 309 -2.95 -3.89 -5.42
N GLN A 310 -2.46 -4.86 -4.63
CA GLN A 310 -3.30 -5.62 -3.70
C GLN A 310 -3.48 -4.85 -2.39
N LEU A 311 -4.65 -4.92 -1.78
CA LEU A 311 -4.90 -4.37 -0.46
C LEU A 311 -4.27 -5.27 0.60
N ASN A 312 -3.53 -4.68 1.53
CA ASN A 312 -2.85 -5.33 2.63
C ASN A 312 -3.38 -4.72 3.95
N LEU A 313 -3.69 -5.60 4.91
CA LEU A 313 -4.24 -5.21 6.21
C LEU A 313 -3.49 -5.97 7.31
N GLY A 314 -2.98 -5.27 8.31
CA GLY A 314 -2.41 -5.96 9.46
C GLY A 314 -1.49 -5.13 10.33
N VAL A 315 -0.59 -5.82 11.00
CA VAL A 315 0.38 -5.22 11.93
C VAL A 315 1.74 -5.88 11.76
N TRP A 316 2.79 -5.05 11.73
CA TRP A 316 4.19 -5.50 11.68
C TRP A 316 5.05 -4.70 12.67
N LEU A 317 6.28 -5.14 12.95
CA LEU A 317 7.09 -4.61 14.08
C LEU A 317 8.51 -4.18 13.68
N PRO A 318 8.70 -3.31 12.67
CA PRO A 318 10.01 -2.87 12.22
C PRO A 318 10.79 -2.13 13.32
N ASP A 319 12.11 -2.05 13.17
CA ASP A 319 12.99 -1.31 14.11
C ASP A 319 12.53 0.13 14.37
N TRP A 320 12.07 0.82 13.33
CA TRP A 320 11.61 2.21 13.41
C TRP A 320 10.29 2.38 14.19
N ALA A 321 9.58 1.30 14.53
CA ALA A 321 8.44 1.33 15.44
C ALA A 321 8.84 1.53 16.92
N GLY A 322 10.11 1.30 17.24
CA GLY A 322 10.65 1.38 18.60
C GLY A 322 10.43 0.11 19.43
N PRO A 323 10.66 0.16 20.76
CA PRO A 323 10.52 -1.00 21.65
C PRO A 323 9.06 -1.47 21.76
N ALA A 324 8.83 -2.78 21.85
CA ALA A 324 7.52 -3.42 22.02
C ALA A 324 7.49 -4.20 23.35
N PRO A 325 7.52 -3.51 24.52
CA PRO A 325 7.74 -4.14 25.83
C PRO A 325 6.46 -4.81 26.38
N TRP A 326 5.89 -5.72 25.60
CA TRP A 326 4.65 -6.44 25.85
C TRP A 326 4.69 -7.80 25.12
N LYS A 327 3.73 -8.68 25.41
CA LYS A 327 3.59 -10.00 24.79
C LYS A 327 2.78 -9.92 23.51
N THR A 328 1.56 -9.38 23.58
CA THR A 328 0.66 -9.31 22.43
C THR A 328 -0.05 -7.97 22.32
N ALA A 329 -0.29 -7.56 21.08
CA ALA A 329 -1.19 -6.47 20.70
C ALA A 329 -1.88 -6.81 19.38
N ALA A 330 -2.88 -6.05 18.97
CA ALA A 330 -3.58 -6.32 17.71
C ALA A 330 -4.10 -5.05 17.04
N ILE A 331 -4.38 -5.19 15.75
CA ILE A 331 -5.34 -4.36 15.02
C ILE A 331 -6.49 -5.26 14.58
N LYS A 332 -7.71 -4.71 14.60
CA LYS A 332 -8.91 -5.43 14.22
C LYS A 332 -9.61 -4.72 13.06
N PHE A 333 -10.13 -5.47 12.10
CA PHE A 333 -10.84 -4.94 10.94
C PHE A 333 -12.25 -5.51 10.91
N ALA A 334 -13.24 -4.62 10.96
CA ALA A 334 -14.65 -4.97 10.95
C ALA A 334 -15.19 -5.14 9.53
N SER A 335 -14.78 -4.29 8.59
CA SER A 335 -15.20 -4.40 7.20
C SER A 335 -14.28 -3.67 6.25
N VAL A 336 -14.37 -4.05 4.97
CA VAL A 336 -13.66 -3.47 3.84
C VAL A 336 -14.63 -3.32 2.67
N LYS A 337 -14.60 -2.17 2.00
CA LYS A 337 -15.24 -1.96 0.70
C LYS A 337 -14.28 -1.26 -0.25
N VAL A 338 -14.30 -1.68 -1.50
CA VAL A 338 -13.51 -1.04 -2.57
C VAL A 338 -14.42 -0.69 -3.74
N TRP A 339 -14.44 0.59 -4.10
CA TRP A 339 -15.06 1.08 -5.32
C TRP A 339 -14.00 1.40 -6.35
N GLN A 340 -14.15 0.87 -7.56
CA GLN A 340 -13.29 1.18 -8.69
C GLN A 340 -13.86 2.36 -9.48
N TYR A 341 -13.02 3.35 -9.80
CA TYR A 341 -13.42 4.53 -10.58
C TYR A 341 -13.13 4.38 -12.07
N ASP A 342 -12.23 3.46 -12.43
CA ASP A 342 -11.81 3.21 -13.81
C ASP A 342 -11.30 4.49 -14.48
N ASP A 343 -10.53 5.29 -13.73
CA ASP A 343 -9.93 6.52 -14.26
C ASP A 343 -9.04 6.20 -15.47
N PRO A 344 -8.91 7.14 -16.43
CA PRO A 344 -8.16 6.89 -17.66
C PRO A 344 -6.67 6.61 -17.43
N GLY A 345 -6.12 6.99 -16.27
CA GLY A 345 -4.74 6.77 -15.86
C GLY A 345 -4.47 5.42 -15.19
N ASP A 346 -5.49 4.56 -15.03
CA ASP A 346 -5.30 3.26 -14.38
C ASP A 346 -4.47 2.31 -15.25
N VAL A 347 -3.53 1.61 -14.61
CA VAL A 347 -2.76 0.53 -15.22
C VAL A 347 -3.09 -0.79 -14.52
N ARG A 348 -3.62 -1.75 -15.29
CA ARG A 348 -3.87 -3.13 -14.84
C ARG A 348 -3.10 -4.10 -15.72
N GLY A 349 -2.71 -5.26 -15.19
CA GLY A 349 -2.02 -6.30 -15.95
C GLY A 349 -0.50 -6.17 -16.01
N VAL A 350 0.08 -5.09 -15.48
CA VAL A 350 1.55 -4.96 -15.35
C VAL A 350 2.04 -5.69 -14.10
N ILE A 351 1.41 -5.47 -12.95
CA ILE A 351 1.68 -6.21 -11.72
C ILE A 351 0.48 -7.15 -11.50
N VAL A 352 0.76 -8.45 -11.43
CA VAL A 352 -0.27 -9.50 -11.45
C VAL A 352 -0.01 -10.67 -10.50
N ASP A 353 1.21 -10.80 -10.01
CA ASP A 353 1.61 -11.93 -9.18
C ASP A 353 1.33 -11.63 -7.70
N ASP A 354 0.78 -12.61 -7.01
CA ASP A 354 0.70 -12.59 -5.55
C ASP A 354 2.09 -12.43 -4.93
N LEU A 355 2.11 -11.77 -3.77
CA LEU A 355 3.30 -11.68 -2.95
C LEU A 355 3.78 -13.07 -2.53
N LYS A 356 5.08 -13.31 -2.73
CA LYS A 356 5.73 -14.57 -2.36
C LYS A 356 6.26 -14.53 -0.94
N ASN A 357 6.10 -15.66 -0.25
CA ASN A 357 6.77 -15.93 1.01
C ASN A 357 8.30 -15.87 0.83
N ASN A 358 9.00 -15.38 1.86
CA ASN A 358 10.46 -15.47 1.94
C ASN A 358 10.94 -16.24 3.16
N MET A 359 10.02 -16.90 3.87
CA MET A 359 10.33 -17.88 4.91
C MET A 359 9.32 -19.03 4.92
N ASP A 360 9.75 -20.19 5.41
CA ASP A 360 8.90 -21.35 5.63
C ASP A 360 8.26 -21.35 7.03
N GLU A 361 7.51 -22.42 7.34
CA GLU A 361 6.81 -22.57 8.62
C GLU A 361 7.75 -22.71 9.83
N GLN A 362 9.03 -23.04 9.60
CA GLN A 362 10.04 -23.12 10.65
C GLN A 362 10.87 -21.83 10.73
N GLY A 363 10.49 -20.78 9.98
CA GLY A 363 11.20 -19.51 9.94
C GLY A 363 12.51 -19.55 9.14
N ARG A 364 12.77 -20.60 8.36
CA ARG A 364 13.96 -20.66 7.51
C ARG A 364 13.72 -19.85 6.24
N GLU A 365 14.74 -19.12 5.80
CA GLU A 365 14.65 -18.33 4.57
C GLU A 365 14.39 -19.23 3.35
N ILE A 366 13.49 -18.78 2.49
CA ILE A 366 13.26 -19.36 1.17
C ILE A 366 14.03 -18.49 0.18
N ARG A 367 14.93 -19.12 -0.59
CA ARG A 367 15.71 -18.46 -1.64
C ARG A 367 15.04 -18.59 -2.99
#